data_AF-A0A1Y1CN77-F1
#
_entry.id   AF-A0A1Y1CN77-F1
#
_cell.length_a   1.000
_cell.length_b   1.000
_cell.length_c   1.000
_cell.angle_alpha   90.00
_cell.angle_beta   90.00
_cell.angle_gamma   90.00
#
_symmetry.space_group_name_H-M   'P 1'
#
loop_
_entity.id
_entity.type
_entity.pdbx_description
1 polymer ?
#
loop_
_entity_poly.entity_id
_entity_poly.type
_entity_poly.pdbx_seq_one_letter_code
_entity_poly.pdbx_strand_id
1 'polypeptide(L)'
;MKLSAKEKDLKTISTEQLQLEAKTIKVASIALGIMLIMLLCLGIYLSINNSGSLSFIVAPFILSPILYVFSKKAFIINEELKSREL
;
A
#
# COMPACT_ATOMS: atom_id res chain seq x y z
N MET A 1 -1.92 -18.33 8.54
CA MET A 1 -2.47 -17.10 9.16
C MET A 1 -3.59 -16.58 8.26
N LYS A 2 -4.85 -16.89 8.58
CA LYS A 2 -6.01 -16.39 7.80
C LYS A 2 -6.16 -14.90 8.13
N LEU A 3 -5.71 -14.04 7.22
CA LEU A 3 -6.05 -12.62 7.22
C LEU A 3 -7.54 -12.48 6.84
N SER A 4 -8.43 -12.93 7.73
CA SER A 4 -9.84 -12.59 7.68
C SER A 4 -9.96 -11.15 8.16
N ALA A 5 -9.50 -10.21 7.33
CA ALA A 5 -9.99 -8.85 7.39
C ALA A 5 -11.50 -8.97 7.13
N LYS A 6 -12.29 -8.97 8.21
CA LYS A 6 -13.74 -8.85 8.17
C LYS A 6 -14.02 -7.78 7.11
N GLU A 7 -14.54 -8.16 5.95
CA GLU A 7 -14.88 -7.23 4.89
C GLU A 7 -15.86 -6.24 5.52
N LYS A 8 -15.34 -5.07 5.86
CA LYS A 8 -16.13 -4.00 6.44
C LYS A 8 -17.06 -3.63 5.29
N ASP A 9 -18.33 -3.99 5.42
CA ASP A 9 -19.30 -3.91 4.35
C ASP A 9 -19.37 -2.47 3.86
N LEU A 10 -18.72 -2.20 2.72
CA LEU A 10 -18.52 -0.85 2.19
C LEU A 10 -19.88 -0.16 1.94
N LYS A 11 -20.96 -0.93 1.74
CA LYS A 11 -22.32 -0.44 1.55
C LYS A 11 -22.91 0.25 2.78
N THR A 12 -22.40 -0.06 3.97
CA THR A 12 -22.88 0.54 5.24
C THR A 12 -22.18 1.85 5.62
N ILE A 13 -21.14 2.24 4.88
CA ILE A 13 -20.31 3.42 5.18
C ILE A 13 -20.80 4.62 4.35
N SER A 14 -20.81 5.83 4.93
CA SER A 14 -21.21 7.05 4.21
C SER A 14 -20.23 7.38 3.08
N THR A 15 -20.70 8.06 2.03
CA THR A 15 -19.86 8.47 0.89
C THR A 15 -18.67 9.32 1.31
N GLU A 16 -18.84 10.22 2.28
CA GLU A 16 -17.78 11.05 2.84
C GLU A 16 -16.69 10.21 3.54
N GLN A 17 -17.11 9.19 4.30
CA GLN A 17 -16.19 8.27 4.95
C GLN A 17 -15.43 7.40 3.95
N LEU A 18 -16.11 6.94 2.87
CA LEU A 18 -15.45 6.22 1.78
C LEU A 18 -14.41 7.10 1.05
N GLN A 19 -14.73 8.37 0.80
CA GLN A 19 -13.79 9.31 0.16
C GLN A 19 -12.58 9.62 1.05
N LEU A 20 -12.78 9.77 2.36
CA LEU A 20 -11.68 9.93 3.32
C LEU A 20 -10.79 8.68 3.38
N GLU A 21 -11.38 7.49 3.38
CA GLU A 21 -10.64 6.22 3.37
C GLU A 21 -9.86 6.04 2.06
N ALA A 22 -10.45 6.39 0.91
CA ALA A 22 -9.78 6.40 -0.39
C ALA A 22 -8.56 7.33 -0.41
N LYS A 23 -8.69 8.57 0.10
CA LYS A 23 -7.58 9.52 0.19
C LYS A 23 -6.48 9.00 1.13
N THR A 24 -6.87 8.47 2.28
CA THR A 24 -5.93 7.89 3.25
C THR A 24 -5.13 6.74 2.63
N ILE A 25 -5.81 5.80 1.97
CA ILE A 25 -5.15 4.65 1.32
C ILE A 25 -4.22 5.13 0.21
N LYS A 26 -4.61 6.14 -0.59
CA LYS A 26 -3.78 6.70 -1.64
C LYS A 26 -2.52 7.35 -1.09
N VAL A 27 -2.64 8.21 -0.07
CA VAL A 27 -1.51 8.87 0.58
C VAL A 27 -0.59 7.84 1.23
N ALA A 28 -1.15 6.88 1.96
CA ALA A 28 -0.38 5.81 2.58
C ALA A 28 0.36 4.97 1.53
N SER A 29 -0.28 4.63 0.41
CA SER A 29 0.35 3.87 -0.69
C SER A 29 1.53 4.61 -1.31
N ILE A 30 1.39 5.93 -1.53
CA ILE A 30 2.47 6.76 -2.05
C ILE A 30 3.63 6.84 -1.05
N ALA A 31 3.33 7.09 0.23
CA ALA A 31 4.35 7.14 1.27
C ALA A 31 5.09 5.81 1.40
N LEU A 32 4.37 4.68 1.37
CA LEU A 32 4.97 3.35 1.41
C LEU A 32 5.84 3.09 0.17
N GLY A 33 5.37 3.48 -1.01
CA GLY A 33 6.13 3.37 -2.26
C GLY A 33 7.44 4.16 -2.21
N ILE A 34 7.40 5.41 -1.74
CA ILE A 34 8.60 6.26 -1.59
C ILE A 34 9.59 5.62 -0.61
N MET A 35 9.10 5.12 0.54
CA MET A 35 9.96 4.46 1.53
C MET A 35 10.62 3.20 0.97
N LEU A 36 9.90 2.38 0.20
CA LEU A 36 10.45 1.17 -0.41
C LEU A 36 11.52 1.49 -1.47
N ILE A 37 11.31 2.54 -2.26
CA ILE A 37 12.30 3.03 -3.24
C ILE A 37 13.55 3.54 -2.52
N MET A 38 13.39 4.37 -1.47
CA MET A 38 14.51 4.86 -0.67
C MET A 38 15.30 3.71 -0.04
N LEU A 39 14.60 2.70 0.50
CA LEU A 39 15.23 1.53 1.10
C LEU A 39 16.05 0.73 0.06
N LEU A 40 15.53 0.60 -1.16
CA LEU A 40 16.24 -0.05 -2.27
C LEU A 40 17.49 0.74 -2.68
N CYS A 41 17.38 2.07 -2.86
CA CYS A 41 18.52 2.93 -3.18
C CYS A 41 19.60 2.86 -2.09
N LEU A 42 19.20 2.88 -0.82
CA LEU A 42 20.10 2.75 0.31
C LEU A 42 20.76 1.37 0.34
N GLY A 43 20.00 0.31 0.09
CA GLY A 43 20.52 -1.06 -0.01
C GLY A 43 21.56 -1.20 -1.12
N ILE A 44 21.32 -0.63 -2.30
CA ILE A 44 22.29 -0.61 -3.40
C ILE A 44 23.55 0.17 -3.00
N TYR A 45 23.40 1.36 -2.41
CA TYR A 45 24.53 2.19 -1.96
C TYR A 45 25.39 1.45 -0.93
N LEU A 46 24.79 0.86 0.11
CA LEU A 46 25.53 0.09 1.12
C LEU A 46 26.18 -1.18 0.55
N SER A 47 25.51 -1.86 -0.39
CA SER A 47 26.04 -3.06 -1.02
C SER A 47 27.29 -2.76 -1.86
N ILE A 48 27.33 -1.62 -2.54
CA ILE A 48 28.48 -1.20 -3.35
C ILE A 48 29.61 -0.67 -2.46
N ASN A 49 29.29 0.12 -1.44
CA ASN A 49 30.30 0.92 -0.72
C ASN A 49 30.85 0.26 0.56
N ASN A 50 30.14 -0.71 1.15
CA ASN A 50 30.50 -1.28 2.46
C ASN A 50 30.41 -2.81 2.54
N SER A 51 30.36 -3.52 1.40
CA SER A 51 30.14 -4.99 1.36
C SER A 51 28.95 -5.44 2.24
N GLY A 52 27.95 -4.55 2.38
CA GLY A 52 26.95 -4.61 3.43
C GLY A 52 25.65 -5.29 3.01
N SER A 53 25.14 -6.12 3.93
CA SER A 53 23.85 -6.80 4.05
C SER A 53 22.83 -6.67 2.90
N LEU A 54 22.60 -7.79 2.21
CA LEU A 54 21.51 -8.02 1.25
C LEU A 54 20.11 -7.77 1.83
N SER A 55 19.95 -7.70 3.16
CA SER A 55 18.65 -7.50 3.82
C SER A 55 17.94 -6.23 3.37
N PHE A 56 18.67 -5.13 3.11
CA PHE A 56 18.07 -3.86 2.66
C PHE A 56 17.60 -3.91 1.20
N ILE A 57 18.21 -4.77 0.39
CA ILE A 57 17.81 -5.01 -1.01
C ILE A 57 16.58 -5.91 -1.06
N VAL A 58 16.51 -6.94 -0.20
CA VAL A 58 15.43 -7.94 -0.21
C VAL A 58 14.15 -7.43 0.47
N ALA A 59 14.27 -6.61 1.52
CA ALA A 59 13.15 -6.05 2.27
C ALA A 59 12.04 -5.39 1.39
N PRO A 60 12.36 -4.53 0.40
CA PRO A 60 11.32 -3.92 -0.41
C PRO A 60 10.52 -4.94 -1.26
N PHE A 61 11.14 -6.04 -1.68
CA PHE A 61 10.44 -7.11 -2.40
C PHE A 61 9.49 -7.89 -1.48
N ILE A 62 9.93 -8.19 -0.25
CA ILE A 62 9.08 -8.85 0.77
C ILE A 62 7.88 -7.98 1.15
N LEU A 63 8.06 -6.66 1.20
CA LEU A 63 7.01 -5.70 1.55
C LEU A 63 6.12 -5.31 0.35
N SER A 64 6.54 -5.58 -0.88
CA SER A 64 5.76 -5.27 -2.10
C SER A 64 4.33 -5.85 -2.15
N PRO A 65 4.01 -7.03 -1.57
CA PRO A 65 2.63 -7.51 -1.53
C PRO A 65 1.70 -6.62 -0.71
N ILE A 66 2.22 -5.84 0.24
CA ILE A 66 1.42 -4.88 1.02
C ILE A 66 0.90 -3.78 0.09
N LEU A 67 1.75 -3.27 -0.83
CA LEU A 67 1.31 -2.32 -1.85
C LEU A 67 0.21 -2.90 -2.74
N TYR A 68 0.27 -4.19 -3.07
CA TYR A 68 -0.78 -4.87 -3.83
C TYR A 68 -2.11 -4.89 -3.08
N VAL A 69 -2.10 -5.22 -1.79
CA VAL A 69 -3.32 -5.21 -0.96
C VAL A 69 -3.90 -3.81 -0.84
N PHE A 70 -3.07 -2.79 -0.63
CA PHE A 70 -3.51 -1.39 -0.59
C PHE A 70 -4.10 -0.94 -1.94
N SER A 71 -3.48 -1.32 -3.05
CA SER A 71 -3.96 -1.01 -4.40
C SER A 71 -5.30 -1.69 -4.68
N LYS A 72 -5.46 -2.97 -4.30
CA LYS A 72 -6.73 -3.69 -4.43
C LYS A 72 -7.84 -3.05 -3.60
N LYS A 73 -7.55 -2.66 -2.35
CA LYS A 73 -8.51 -1.94 -1.49
C LYS A 73 -8.90 -0.60 -2.10
N ALA A 74 -7.93 0.16 -2.62
CA ALA A 74 -8.20 1.42 -3.31
C ALA A 74 -9.08 1.23 -4.56
N PHE A 75 -8.86 0.17 -5.33
CA PHE A 75 -9.67 -0.15 -6.50
C PHE A 75 -11.13 -0.41 -6.12
N ILE A 76 -11.37 -1.29 -5.14
CA ILE A 76 -12.72 -1.63 -4.66
C ILE A 76 -13.46 -0.38 -4.13
N ILE A 77 -12.78 0.46 -3.35
CA ILE A 77 -13.38 1.70 -2.82
C ILE A 77 -13.72 2.68 -3.96
N ASN A 78 -12.87 2.79 -4.97
CA ASN A 78 -13.15 3.65 -6.12
C ASN A 78 -14.30 3.11 -6.99
N GLU A 79 -14.41 1.78 -7.17
CA GLU A 79 -15.56 1.18 -7.85
C GLU A 79 -16.86 1.45 -7.10
N GLU A 80 -16.86 1.30 -5.77
CA GLU A 80 -18.02 1.57 -4.94
C GLU A 80 -18.41 3.07 -4.97
N LEU A 81 -17.44 3.98 -4.95
CA LEU A 81 -17.70 5.42 -5.12
C LEU A 81 -18.32 5.73 -6.49
N LYS A 82 -17.76 5.17 -7.56
CA LYS A 82 -18.31 5.33 -8.92
C LYS A 82 -19.73 4.77 -9.06
N SER A 83 -20.03 3.68 -8.38
CA SER A 83 -21.38 3.09 -8.37
C SER A 83 -22.41 3.93 -7.60
N ARG A 84 -21.98 4.92 -6.82
CA ARG A 84 -22.87 5.84 -6.07
C ARG A 84 -22.94 7.24 -6.68
N GLU A 85 -21.95 7.61 -7.49
CA GLU A 85 -21.91 8.86 -8.27
C GLU A 85 -22.59 8.73 -9.66
N LEU A 86 -23.09 7.53 -9.99
CA LEU A 86 -24.05 7.23 -11.06
C LEU A 86 -25.40 6.82 -10.45
#